data_AF-A0A9W4H483-F1
#
_entry.id   AF-A0A9W4H483-F1
#
_cell.length_a   1.000
_cell.length_b   1.000
_cell.length_c   1.000
_cell.angle_alpha   90.00
_cell.angle_beta   90.00
_cell.angle_gamma   90.00
#
_symmetry.space_group_name_H-M   'P 1'
#
loop_
_entity.id
_entity.type
_entity.pdbx_description
1 polymer ?
#
loop_
_entity_poly.entity_id
_entity_poly.type
_entity_poly.pdbx_seq_one_letter_code
_entity_poly.pdbx_strand_id
1 'polypeptide(L)'
;MSTCSVDAGASGTDTAGDHADDGAAAHGEGGQRAVDPRDRHHGNRYTAAGEGFRLTRDGWICELELPLDFDLLAREVAFPPVVKADPSHDGILDQGTWCLISGPGERAGSIVMPHRTD
;
A
#
# COMPACT_ATOMS: atom_id res chain seq x y z
N MET A 1 31.83 9.51 32.97
CA MET A 1 32.98 9.73 32.07
C MET A 1 33.86 8.50 32.18
N SER A 2 33.84 7.65 31.16
CA SER A 2 34.69 6.46 31.09
C SER A 2 35.38 6.49 29.73
N THR A 3 36.67 6.79 29.76
CA THR A 3 37.60 6.74 28.63
C THR A 3 38.55 5.60 28.92
N CYS A 4 38.73 4.68 27.97
CA CYS A 4 39.86 3.76 27.74
C CYS A 4 39.48 2.93 26.51
N SER A 5 40.31 2.54 25.56
CA SER A 5 41.62 2.97 25.07
C SER A 5 41.78 2.19 23.75
N VAL A 6 42.46 2.82 22.81
CA VAL A 6 42.90 2.23 21.53
C VAL A 6 43.91 1.11 21.76
N ASP A 7 43.93 0.10 20.89
CA ASP A 7 45.20 -0.38 20.35
C ASP A 7 45.09 -1.03 18.98
N ALA A 8 46.15 -0.82 18.22
CA ALA A 8 46.33 -1.11 16.81
C ALA A 8 46.89 -2.52 16.58
N GLY A 9 46.61 -3.09 15.40
CA GLY A 9 47.20 -4.34 14.95
C GLY A 9 47.15 -4.44 13.44
N ALA A 10 48.18 -3.96 12.77
CA ALA A 10 48.44 -4.17 11.34
C ALA A 10 49.26 -5.45 11.13
N SER A 11 48.94 -6.21 10.08
CA SER A 11 49.84 -7.04 9.23
C SER A 11 48.91 -7.97 8.44
N GLY A 12 48.76 -7.93 7.12
CA GLY A 12 49.81 -7.98 6.11
C GLY A 12 49.86 -9.39 5.54
N THR A 13 49.36 -9.60 4.31
CA THR A 13 50.08 -10.22 3.16
C THR A 13 49.11 -10.74 2.09
N ASP A 14 49.49 -10.43 0.86
CA ASP A 14 48.93 -10.88 -0.40
C ASP A 14 48.88 -12.40 -0.54
N THR A 15 47.85 -12.90 -1.22
CA THR A 15 48.01 -14.11 -2.04
C THR A 15 47.14 -13.96 -3.28
N ALA A 16 47.81 -13.69 -4.41
CA ALA A 16 47.25 -13.87 -5.74
C ALA A 16 46.98 -15.37 -5.98
N GLY A 17 45.84 -15.67 -6.56
CA GLY A 17 45.45 -17.03 -6.95
C GLY A 17 44.41 -16.96 -8.05
N ASP A 18 44.88 -16.78 -9.28
CA ASP A 18 44.13 -17.04 -10.51
C ASP A 18 43.58 -18.47 -10.49
N HIS A 19 42.27 -18.64 -10.59
CA HIS A 19 41.64 -19.82 -11.17
C HIS A 19 40.47 -19.37 -12.03
N ALA A 20 40.68 -19.50 -13.34
CA ALA A 20 39.62 -19.45 -14.34
C ALA A 20 38.75 -20.69 -14.18
N ASP A 21 37.45 -20.49 -14.05
CA ASP A 21 36.44 -21.54 -14.24
C ASP A 21 35.50 -21.05 -15.35
N ASP A 22 35.69 -21.64 -16.53
CA ASP A 22 34.79 -21.58 -17.67
C ASP A 22 33.56 -22.45 -17.37
N GLY A 23 32.35 -21.88 -17.35
CA GLY A 23 31.18 -22.74 -17.35
C GLY A 23 29.82 -22.11 -17.06
N ALA A 24 29.13 -21.75 -18.13
CA ALA A 24 27.66 -21.81 -18.24
C ALA A 24 26.82 -20.86 -17.35
N ALA A 25 26.88 -19.56 -17.65
CA ALA A 25 25.70 -18.70 -17.45
C ALA A 25 24.71 -18.94 -18.59
N ALA A 26 23.92 -20.01 -18.49
CA ALA A 26 22.63 -20.04 -19.12
C ALA A 26 21.84 -18.86 -18.55
N HIS A 27 21.73 -17.78 -19.31
CA HIS A 27 20.75 -16.74 -19.06
C HIS A 27 19.38 -17.37 -19.30
N GLY A 28 18.92 -18.07 -18.27
CA GLY A 28 17.55 -18.52 -18.11
C GLY A 28 16.66 -17.33 -18.39
N GLU A 29 15.83 -17.55 -19.40
CA GLU A 29 14.57 -16.89 -19.68
C GLU A 29 14.03 -16.17 -18.46
N GLY A 30 13.63 -14.90 -18.65
CA GLY A 30 12.90 -14.14 -17.67
C GLY A 30 11.72 -14.96 -17.17
N GLY A 31 11.94 -15.64 -16.06
CA GLY A 31 10.90 -16.25 -15.26
C GLY A 31 10.11 -15.08 -14.69
N GLN A 32 9.17 -14.58 -15.47
CA GLN A 32 7.94 -14.03 -14.95
C GLN A 32 7.43 -15.10 -14.00
N ARG A 33 7.79 -14.97 -12.71
CA ARG A 33 7.24 -15.81 -11.65
C ARG A 33 5.75 -15.78 -11.91
N ALA A 34 5.17 -16.96 -12.18
CA ALA A 34 3.74 -17.11 -12.26
C ALA A 34 3.20 -16.51 -10.97
N VAL A 35 2.59 -15.32 -11.08
CA VAL A 35 1.94 -14.66 -9.96
C VAL A 35 0.85 -15.63 -9.56
N ASP A 36 0.93 -16.16 -8.34
CA ASP A 36 -0.13 -17.00 -7.81
C ASP A 36 -1.43 -16.18 -7.94
N PRO A 37 -2.51 -16.67 -8.57
CA PRO A 37 -3.78 -15.94 -8.63
C PRO A 37 -4.38 -15.63 -7.24
N ARG A 38 -3.78 -16.16 -6.17
CA ARG A 38 -4.08 -15.87 -4.76
C ARG A 38 -3.17 -14.80 -4.16
N ASP A 39 -2.05 -14.46 -4.79
CA ASP A 39 -1.20 -13.31 -4.44
C ASP A 39 -1.84 -12.05 -5.02
N ARG A 40 -3.07 -11.77 -4.57
CA ARG A 40 -3.78 -10.56 -4.93
C ARG A 40 -3.08 -9.44 -4.18
N HIS A 41 -2.42 -8.55 -4.91
CA HIS A 41 -1.90 -7.32 -4.33
C HIS A 41 -3.07 -6.54 -3.70
N HIS A 42 -3.29 -6.72 -2.40
CA HIS A 42 -4.29 -5.98 -1.60
C HIS A 42 -3.88 -4.51 -1.35
N GLY A 43 -2.72 -4.09 -1.87
CA GLY A 43 -2.18 -2.76 -1.75
C GLY A 43 -2.82 -1.79 -2.72
N ASN A 44 -4.04 -1.34 -2.41
CA ASN A 44 -4.64 -0.21 -3.10
C ASN A 44 -3.83 1.08 -2.80
N ARG A 45 -3.85 2.02 -3.73
CA ARG A 45 -3.07 3.27 -3.65
C ARG A 45 -4.00 4.45 -3.79
N TYR A 46 -3.59 5.60 -3.27
CA TYR A 46 -4.28 6.86 -3.54
C TYR A 46 -4.10 7.24 -5.00
N THR A 47 -5.11 7.87 -5.59
CA THR A 47 -5.01 8.38 -6.96
C THR A 47 -3.87 9.39 -7.09
N ALA A 48 -3.19 9.42 -8.24
CA ALA A 48 -2.15 10.40 -8.53
C ALA A 48 -2.63 11.87 -8.44
N ALA A 49 -3.94 12.12 -8.52
CA ALA A 49 -4.54 13.43 -8.39
C ALA A 49 -4.79 13.86 -6.92
N GLY A 50 -4.70 12.92 -5.96
CA GLY A 50 -4.96 13.16 -4.54
C GLY A 50 -3.96 12.43 -3.66
N GLU A 51 -3.07 13.18 -3.01
CA GLU A 51 -2.18 12.62 -1.99
C GLU A 51 -2.98 12.33 -0.72
N GLY A 52 -3.55 11.12 -0.61
CA GLY A 52 -4.23 10.66 0.60
C GLY A 52 -5.55 11.38 0.90
N PHE A 53 -5.80 11.65 2.18
CA PHE A 53 -7.02 12.31 2.64
C PHE A 53 -6.97 13.82 2.40
N ARG A 54 -7.94 14.34 1.66
CA ARG A 54 -8.11 15.77 1.39
C ARG A 54 -9.39 16.30 2.04
N LEU A 55 -9.31 17.46 2.66
CA LEU A 55 -10.48 18.12 3.24
C LEU A 55 -11.24 18.90 2.17
N THR A 56 -12.55 18.69 2.11
CA THR A 56 -13.49 19.41 1.25
C THR A 56 -14.53 20.14 2.10
N ARG A 57 -15.45 20.85 1.44
CA ARG A 57 -16.60 21.47 2.12
C ARG A 57 -17.46 20.46 2.88
N ASP A 58 -17.56 19.23 2.38
CA ASP A 58 -18.48 18.21 2.91
C ASP A 58 -17.80 17.21 3.86
N GLY A 59 -16.47 17.29 3.99
CA GLY A 59 -15.69 16.41 4.87
C GLY A 59 -14.36 15.97 4.25
N TRP A 60 -13.74 14.99 4.89
CA TRP A 60 -12.52 14.34 4.39
C TRP A 60 -12.88 13.36 3.29
N ILE A 61 -12.12 13.38 2.19
CA ILE A 61 -12.28 12.40 1.12
C ILE A 61 -10.93 11.78 0.76
N CYS A 62 -10.97 10.51 0.37
CA CYS A 62 -9.84 9.72 -0.07
C CYS A 62 -10.27 8.92 -1.31
N GLU A 63 -9.53 9.09 -2.39
CA GLU A 63 -9.81 8.44 -3.67
C GLU A 63 -8.70 7.42 -3.96
N LEU A 64 -9.12 6.21 -4.27
CA LEU A 64 -8.24 5.06 -4.51
C LEU A 64 -8.15 4.73 -6.01
N GLU A 65 -7.00 4.20 -6.43
CA GLU A 65 -6.73 3.83 -7.83
C GLU A 65 -7.46 2.55 -8.27
N LEU A 66 -7.75 1.66 -7.33
CA LEU A 66 -8.44 0.39 -7.57
C LEU A 66 -9.76 0.32 -6.79
N PRO A 67 -10.73 -0.51 -7.20
CA PRO A 67 -11.95 -0.73 -6.44
C PRO A 67 -11.68 -1.26 -5.03
N LEU A 68 -12.59 -0.99 -4.09
CA LEU A 68 -12.51 -1.56 -2.76
C LEU A 68 -12.87 -3.05 -2.79
N ASP A 69 -12.07 -3.86 -2.09
CA ASP A 69 -12.35 -5.28 -1.92
C ASP A 69 -13.33 -5.48 -0.75
N PHE A 70 -14.63 -5.36 -1.03
CA PHE A 70 -15.68 -5.49 0.00
C PHE A 70 -15.76 -6.91 0.59
N ASP A 71 -15.36 -7.93 -0.15
CA ASP A 71 -15.30 -9.30 0.37
C ASP A 71 -14.18 -9.43 1.42
N LEU A 72 -13.03 -8.81 1.18
CA LEU A 72 -11.95 -8.70 2.17
C LEU A 72 -12.38 -7.87 3.37
N LEU A 73 -12.96 -6.69 3.13
CA LEU A 73 -13.42 -5.81 4.21
C LEU A 73 -14.46 -6.49 5.11
N ALA A 74 -15.41 -7.23 4.55
CA ALA A 74 -16.40 -7.97 5.32
C ALA A 74 -15.80 -9.12 6.15
N ARG A 75 -14.64 -9.66 5.75
CA ARG A 75 -13.93 -10.73 6.48
C ARG A 75 -13.02 -10.18 7.58
N GLU A 76 -12.34 -9.08 7.31
CA GLU A 76 -11.25 -8.57 8.16
C GLU A 76 -11.69 -7.41 9.06
N VAL A 77 -12.78 -6.72 8.71
CA VAL A 77 -13.18 -5.47 9.37
C VAL A 77 -14.59 -5.57 9.93
N ALA A 78 -14.71 -5.39 11.25
CA ALA A 78 -15.99 -5.14 11.90
C ALA A 78 -16.28 -3.63 11.89
N PHE A 79 -17.09 -3.16 10.94
CA PHE A 79 -17.45 -1.75 10.85
C PHE A 79 -18.31 -1.31 12.05
N PRO A 80 -17.96 -0.21 12.74
CA PRO A 80 -18.85 0.37 13.75
C PRO A 80 -20.12 0.93 13.08
N PRO A 81 -21.23 1.11 13.81
CA PRO A 81 -22.52 1.52 13.23
C PRO A 81 -22.51 2.87 12.49
N VAL A 82 -21.52 3.73 12.79
CA VAL A 82 -21.33 5.03 12.14
C VAL A 82 -20.61 4.93 10.79
N VAL A 83 -20.00 3.78 10.48
CA VAL A 83 -19.32 3.53 9.21
C VAL A 83 -20.22 2.72 8.29
N LYS A 84 -20.50 3.27 7.12
CA LYS A 84 -21.35 2.68 6.09
C LYS A 84 -20.50 2.27 4.90
N ALA A 85 -20.33 0.97 4.71
CA ALA A 85 -19.80 0.43 3.46
C ALA A 85 -20.92 0.31 2.43
N ASP A 86 -20.70 0.83 1.23
CA ASP A 86 -21.64 0.78 0.11
C ASP A 86 -20.95 0.17 -1.12
N PRO A 87 -21.05 -1.17 -1.29
CA PRO A 87 -20.48 -1.86 -2.44
C PRO A 87 -21.07 -1.40 -3.78
N SER A 88 -22.30 -0.85 -3.79
CA SER A 88 -22.98 -0.46 -5.03
C SER A 88 -22.43 0.84 -5.63
N HIS A 89 -21.74 1.63 -4.80
CA HIS A 89 -21.10 2.88 -5.17
C HIS A 89 -19.58 2.88 -4.93
N ASP A 90 -19.01 1.72 -4.61
CA ASP A 90 -17.58 1.54 -4.38
C ASP A 90 -17.01 2.53 -3.35
N GLY A 91 -17.68 2.66 -2.20
CA GLY A 91 -17.23 3.55 -1.14
C GLY A 91 -17.55 3.13 0.29
N ILE A 92 -16.86 3.79 1.22
CA ILE A 92 -17.02 3.67 2.67
C ILE A 92 -17.15 5.07 3.25
N LEU A 93 -18.25 5.34 3.94
CA LEU A 93 -18.51 6.61 4.61
C LEU A 93 -18.47 6.43 6.12
N ASP A 94 -17.52 7.07 6.80
CA ASP A 94 -17.56 7.27 8.24
C ASP A 94 -18.33 8.55 8.57
N GLN A 95 -19.53 8.39 9.14
CA GLN A 95 -20.39 9.50 9.54
C GLN A 95 -19.93 10.17 10.85
N GLY A 96 -19.11 9.49 11.65
CA GLY A 96 -18.57 10.03 12.90
C GLY A 96 -17.48 11.07 12.64
N THR A 97 -16.62 10.82 11.64
CA THR A 97 -15.52 11.70 11.27
C THR A 97 -15.77 12.48 9.98
N TRP A 98 -16.89 12.25 9.31
CA TRP A 98 -17.22 12.86 8.01
C TRP A 98 -16.12 12.55 6.98
N CYS A 99 -15.86 11.26 6.79
CA CYS A 99 -14.78 10.75 5.95
C CYS A 99 -15.29 9.76 4.91
N LEU A 100 -15.02 10.00 3.63
CA LEU A 100 -15.35 9.12 2.52
C LEU A 100 -14.09 8.53 1.89
N ILE A 101 -14.04 7.19 1.82
CA ILE A 101 -13.06 6.45 1.01
C ILE A 101 -13.80 5.91 -0.20
N SER A 102 -13.29 6.13 -1.41
CA SER A 102 -13.94 5.71 -2.65
C SER A 102 -12.94 5.15 -3.66
N GLY A 103 -13.35 4.17 -4.45
CA GLY A 103 -12.56 3.64 -5.56
C GLY A 103 -12.87 4.29 -6.92
N PRO A 104 -12.25 3.81 -8.00
CA PRO A 104 -12.34 4.38 -9.34
C PRO A 104 -13.70 4.10 -10.00
N GLY A 105 -14.50 5.15 -10.18
CA GLY A 105 -15.71 5.08 -10.99
C GLY A 105 -16.58 6.34 -10.89
N GLU A 106 -17.43 6.57 -11.90
CA GLU A 106 -18.42 7.67 -11.94
C GLU A 106 -19.35 7.72 -10.72
N ARG A 107 -19.40 6.64 -9.92
CA ARG A 107 -20.30 6.46 -8.78
C ARG A 107 -19.76 6.97 -7.45
N ALA A 108 -18.46 7.26 -7.33
CA ALA A 108 -17.91 7.92 -6.15
C ALA A 108 -18.59 9.29 -5.89
N GLY A 109 -19.04 9.96 -6.95
CA GLY A 109 -19.80 11.21 -6.86
C GLY A 109 -21.27 11.06 -6.42
N SER A 110 -21.78 9.83 -6.27
CA SER A 110 -23.18 9.57 -5.90
C SER A 110 -23.39 9.19 -4.43
N ILE A 111 -22.31 8.86 -3.69
CA ILE A 111 -22.35 8.81 -2.23
C ILE A 111 -22.35 10.25 -1.75
N VAL A 112 -23.54 10.83 -1.65
CA VAL A 112 -23.73 12.16 -1.09
C VAL A 112 -23.44 12.07 0.40
N MET A 113 -22.35 12.70 0.85
CA MET A 113 -22.19 13.03 2.27
C MET A 113 -23.42 13.86 2.67
N PRO A 114 -24.28 13.39 3.58
CA PRO A 114 -25.48 14.13 3.93
C PRO A 114 -25.06 15.49 4.48
N HIS A 115 -25.59 16.60 4.00
CA HIS A 115 -25.14 17.90 4.51
C HIS A 115 -25.27 17.97 6.04
N ARG A 116 -24.18 18.37 6.70
CA ARG A 116 -24.18 18.63 8.14
C ARG A 116 -25.06 19.84 8.41
N THR A 117 -26.28 19.61 8.85
CA THR A 117 -27.11 20.62 9.51
C THR A 117 -26.67 20.68 10.96
N ASP A 118 -25.84 21.65 11.28
CA ASP A 118 -25.50 22.04 12.64
C ASP A 118 -26.67 22.71 13.38
#